data_AF-A0A0Q9YS00-F1
#
_entry.id   AF-A0A0Q9YS00-F1
#
_cell.length_a   1.000
_cell.length_b   1.000
_cell.length_c   1.000
_cell.angle_alpha   90.00
_cell.angle_beta   90.00
_cell.angle_gamma   90.00
#
_symmetry.space_group_name_H-M   'P 1'
#
loop_
_entity.id
_entity.type
_entity.pdbx_description
1 polymer ?
#
loop_
_entity_poly.entity_id
_entity_poly.type
_entity_poly.pdbx_seq_one_letter_code
_entity_poly.pdbx_strand_id
1 'polypeptide(L)'
;MYIQQNNDHIAASYDATPYQSFPFKQSHPAHLFTLGTLFKMQPTPVEKARILELGCSAGGNIIPVAAHYPNTQCLGIDFSETEIASGMAQIKDLALKNMELRHQSILDFGKTEGLFDYIICHGVFSWVDEKVQQKILQICKENLKPNGIAYISYNTLPGWNMMTSIRDLMLWHTQAIEDPQNKIAQARMILKFMTDGLAEDISPYAQFLKQEIKVLSKQADSYILHEHLSHYNKALYFHQFMEQASKHQLSYLSDAMLSTMYAGNMPKSFSEELSKVHNIIATNQYMDFIRNNRFRCTLLCHQEYPVDRRLNVKDVSNLYLQLHAKLNEAEFTEEMIHSDKVLKVSLGAITMTAQNAQHKAVLYVLHHNRYNLIHYNELKEQLRKYCPLPENQLDHLLIEDVNLMRMILAGLLYFSTNPSTYTTNISEKPIACRYARYQAKTQNFVTNRLHQVMHLDPFAKTVLPYLDGEHDRQSITALMTDKAINGELILLKQDQKPVTSKTEKMKLIKQLYQDIIVKLANSALIIG
;
A
#
# COMPACT_ATOMS: atom_id res chain seq x y z
N MET A 1 -33.11 8.84 -19.84
CA MET A 1 -33.32 10.03 -19.00
C MET A 1 -32.94 9.80 -17.55
N TYR A 2 -33.60 8.94 -16.76
CA TYR A 2 -33.26 8.72 -15.33
C TYR A 2 -31.84 8.17 -15.08
N ILE A 3 -31.34 7.29 -15.96
CA ILE A 3 -29.98 6.73 -15.88
C ILE A 3 -28.91 7.77 -16.26
N GLN A 4 -29.25 8.69 -17.18
CA GLN A 4 -28.33 9.72 -17.66
C GLN A 4 -28.20 10.85 -16.63
N GLN A 5 -29.30 11.25 -16.00
CA GLN A 5 -29.31 12.20 -14.87
C GLN A 5 -28.51 11.69 -13.66
N ASN A 6 -28.60 10.40 -13.31
CA ASN A 6 -27.77 9.83 -12.24
C ASN A 6 -26.27 9.81 -12.58
N ASN A 7 -25.92 9.55 -13.85
CA ASN A 7 -24.53 9.58 -14.31
C ASN A 7 -23.96 11.02 -14.29
N ASP A 8 -24.76 12.01 -14.67
CA ASP A 8 -24.37 13.43 -14.66
C ASP A 8 -24.17 13.95 -13.21
N HIS A 9 -24.99 13.51 -12.26
CA HIS A 9 -24.83 13.84 -10.84
C HIS A 9 -23.59 13.21 -10.19
N ILE A 10 -23.22 11.99 -10.59
CA ILE A 10 -22.00 11.33 -10.13
C ILE A 10 -20.77 12.06 -10.69
N ALA A 11 -20.74 12.36 -11.99
CA ALA A 11 -19.66 13.15 -12.62
C ALA A 11 -19.48 14.52 -11.93
N ALA A 12 -20.58 15.26 -11.76
CA ALA A 12 -20.55 16.58 -11.12
C ALA A 12 -20.06 16.54 -9.66
N SER A 13 -20.36 15.46 -8.91
CA SER A 13 -19.85 15.26 -7.55
C SER A 13 -18.33 15.06 -7.54
N TYR A 14 -17.80 14.22 -8.44
CA TYR A 14 -16.35 13.95 -8.55
C TYR A 14 -15.56 15.18 -9.00
N ASP A 15 -16.08 15.95 -9.96
CA ASP A 15 -15.38 17.13 -10.50
C ASP A 15 -15.37 18.34 -9.53
N ALA A 16 -16.30 18.42 -8.58
CA ALA A 16 -16.42 19.56 -7.66
C ALA A 16 -15.38 19.56 -6.51
N THR A 17 -14.89 18.39 -6.09
CA THR A 17 -13.84 18.27 -5.06
C THR A 17 -12.84 17.17 -5.45
N PRO A 18 -11.73 17.51 -6.14
CA PRO A 18 -10.76 16.54 -6.63
C PRO A 18 -10.19 15.68 -5.49
N TYR A 19 -10.07 14.37 -5.74
CA TYR A 19 -9.49 13.44 -4.78
C TYR A 19 -7.97 13.37 -4.99
N GLN A 20 -7.20 13.13 -3.92
CA GLN A 20 -5.77 12.90 -4.09
C GLN A 20 -5.54 11.49 -4.63
N SER A 21 -5.01 11.39 -5.86
CA SER A 21 -4.68 10.11 -6.48
C SER A 21 -3.44 9.49 -5.82
N PHE A 22 -3.61 8.38 -5.09
CA PHE A 22 -2.57 7.74 -4.29
C PHE A 22 -2.06 6.42 -4.89
N PRO A 23 -0.79 6.04 -4.63
CA PRO A 23 -0.27 4.70 -4.85
C PRO A 23 -0.70 3.72 -3.74
N PHE A 24 -1.00 2.48 -4.12
CA PHE A 24 -1.39 1.41 -3.19
C PHE A 24 -0.47 0.20 -3.34
N LYS A 25 0.50 0.05 -2.42
CA LYS A 25 1.50 -1.03 -2.42
C LYS A 25 0.93 -2.42 -2.70
N GLN A 26 -0.21 -2.75 -2.09
CA GLN A 26 -0.87 -4.05 -2.22
C GLN A 26 -1.44 -4.32 -3.62
N SER A 27 -1.64 -3.28 -4.44
CA SER A 27 -2.08 -3.42 -5.84
C SER A 27 -0.93 -3.50 -6.84
N HIS A 28 0.32 -3.26 -6.39
CA HIS A 28 1.45 -3.14 -7.29
C HIS A 28 1.71 -4.47 -8.04
N PRO A 29 1.88 -4.48 -9.37
CA PRO A 29 2.02 -5.71 -10.16
C PRO A 29 3.18 -6.62 -9.73
N ALA A 30 4.31 -6.06 -9.27
CA ALA A 30 5.41 -6.88 -8.74
C ALA A 30 5.03 -7.64 -7.44
N HIS A 31 4.13 -7.09 -6.64
CA HIS A 31 3.56 -7.76 -5.47
C HIS A 31 2.60 -8.88 -5.91
N LEU A 32 1.77 -8.62 -6.92
CA LEU A 32 0.89 -9.63 -7.53
C LEU A 32 1.69 -10.78 -8.17
N PHE A 33 2.78 -10.44 -8.86
CA PHE A 33 3.75 -11.40 -9.41
C PHE A 33 4.33 -12.30 -8.31
N THR A 34 4.75 -11.70 -7.18
CA THR A 34 5.30 -12.42 -6.03
C THR A 34 4.29 -13.41 -5.46
N LEU A 35 3.05 -12.99 -5.25
CA LEU A 35 1.98 -13.85 -4.74
C LEU A 35 1.60 -14.96 -5.72
N GLY A 36 1.47 -14.65 -7.01
CA GLY A 36 1.22 -15.65 -8.05
C GLY A 36 2.32 -16.73 -8.08
N THR A 37 3.58 -16.31 -8.04
CA THR A 37 4.74 -17.21 -8.02
C THR A 37 4.76 -18.09 -6.77
N LEU A 38 4.41 -17.52 -5.61
CA LEU A 38 4.30 -18.28 -4.35
C LEU A 38 3.28 -19.43 -4.47
N PHE A 39 2.15 -19.19 -5.15
CA PHE A 39 1.13 -20.19 -5.45
C PHE A 39 1.37 -20.95 -6.76
N LYS A 40 2.63 -20.99 -7.21
CA LYS A 40 3.14 -21.74 -8.37
C LYS A 40 2.51 -21.35 -9.71
N MET A 41 1.89 -20.17 -9.81
CA MET A 41 1.54 -19.58 -11.08
C MET A 41 2.80 -19.12 -11.83
N GLN A 42 2.67 -18.89 -13.13
CA GLN A 42 3.72 -18.31 -13.98
C GLN A 42 3.26 -16.95 -14.54
N PRO A 43 2.98 -15.95 -13.69
CA PRO A 43 2.54 -14.65 -14.15
C PRO A 43 3.66 -13.92 -14.91
N THR A 44 3.31 -12.96 -15.76
CA THR A 44 4.29 -12.20 -16.54
C THR A 44 5.02 -11.20 -15.63
N PRO A 45 6.38 -11.15 -15.60
CA PRO A 45 7.12 -10.15 -14.83
C PRO A 45 6.69 -8.72 -15.18
N VAL A 46 6.64 -7.84 -14.18
CA VAL A 46 6.14 -6.46 -14.33
C VAL A 46 6.83 -5.71 -15.47
N GLU A 47 8.13 -5.92 -15.66
CA GLU A 47 8.99 -5.29 -16.66
C GLU A 47 8.52 -5.53 -18.11
N LYS A 48 7.71 -6.57 -18.34
CA LYS A 48 7.20 -6.98 -19.66
C LYS A 48 5.67 -7.03 -19.70
N ALA A 49 5.01 -6.61 -18.63
CA ALA A 49 3.58 -6.77 -18.48
C ALA A 49 2.80 -5.69 -19.25
N ARG A 50 1.58 -6.04 -19.63
CA ARG A 50 0.52 -5.10 -19.97
C ARG A 50 -0.49 -5.02 -18.82
N ILE A 51 -0.72 -3.83 -18.29
CA ILE A 51 -1.49 -3.59 -17.08
C ILE A 51 -2.69 -2.71 -17.39
N LEU A 52 -3.86 -3.10 -16.90
CA LEU A 52 -5.09 -2.30 -16.90
C LEU A 52 -5.41 -1.86 -15.48
N GLU A 53 -5.73 -0.58 -15.29
CA GLU A 53 -6.37 -0.07 -14.08
C GLU A 53 -7.78 0.46 -14.39
N LEU A 54 -8.78 -0.14 -13.75
CA LEU A 54 -10.19 0.27 -13.81
C LEU A 54 -10.46 1.25 -12.66
N GLY A 55 -10.90 2.47 -12.99
CA GLY A 55 -11.08 3.57 -12.05
C GLY A 55 -9.73 4.13 -11.59
N CYS A 56 -8.91 4.57 -12.55
CA CYS A 56 -7.54 5.02 -12.28
C CYS A 56 -7.44 6.43 -11.69
N SER A 57 -8.53 7.21 -11.64
CA SER A 57 -8.52 8.64 -11.30
C SER A 57 -7.41 9.35 -12.12
N ALA A 58 -6.62 10.26 -11.52
CA ALA A 58 -5.48 10.91 -12.16
C ALA A 58 -4.23 10.01 -12.33
N GLY A 59 -4.36 8.69 -12.15
CA GLY A 59 -3.31 7.72 -12.41
C GLY A 59 -2.23 7.62 -11.34
N GLY A 60 -2.46 8.14 -10.12
CA GLY A 60 -1.48 8.13 -9.02
C GLY A 60 -0.99 6.73 -8.63
N ASN A 61 -1.76 5.69 -8.96
CA ASN A 61 -1.39 4.30 -8.74
C ASN A 61 -0.66 3.65 -9.95
N ILE A 62 -1.04 3.96 -11.20
CA ILE A 62 -0.44 3.34 -12.40
C ILE A 62 0.71 4.15 -13.05
N ILE A 63 0.73 5.48 -12.95
CA ILE A 63 1.81 6.34 -13.45
C ILE A 63 3.18 5.97 -12.84
N PRO A 64 3.32 5.74 -11.51
CA PRO A 64 4.60 5.33 -10.94
C PRO A 64 5.11 4.02 -11.55
N VAL A 65 4.22 3.08 -11.86
CA VAL A 65 4.60 1.81 -12.50
C VAL A 65 5.19 2.06 -13.89
N ALA A 66 4.50 2.83 -14.73
CA ALA A 66 4.99 3.17 -16.07
C ALA A 66 6.32 3.94 -16.02
N ALA A 67 6.47 4.87 -15.08
CA ALA A 67 7.70 5.62 -14.87
C ALA A 67 8.87 4.76 -14.37
N HIS A 68 8.58 3.70 -13.61
CA HIS A 68 9.59 2.78 -13.07
C HIS A 68 10.01 1.68 -14.05
N TYR A 69 9.14 1.30 -14.98
CA TYR A 69 9.33 0.18 -15.89
C TYR A 69 9.05 0.59 -17.35
N PRO A 70 10.06 1.08 -18.10
CA PRO A 70 9.87 1.65 -19.44
C PRO A 70 9.29 0.69 -20.50
N ASN A 71 9.44 -0.63 -20.29
CA ASN A 71 8.98 -1.66 -21.21
C ASN A 71 7.57 -2.19 -20.87
N THR A 72 7.02 -1.81 -19.71
CA THR A 72 5.66 -2.15 -19.28
C THR A 72 4.66 -1.25 -19.99
N GLN A 73 3.56 -1.83 -20.47
CA GLN A 73 2.48 -1.07 -21.12
C GLN A 73 1.33 -0.87 -20.14
N CYS A 74 0.97 0.37 -19.85
CA CYS A 74 -0.07 0.69 -18.87
C CYS A 74 -1.27 1.38 -19.52
N LEU A 75 -2.48 0.93 -19.18
CA LEU A 75 -3.73 1.61 -19.54
C LEU A 75 -4.53 1.86 -18.26
N GLY A 76 -4.85 3.12 -18.00
CA GLY A 76 -5.85 3.49 -16.98
C GLY A 76 -7.12 4.00 -17.65
N ILE A 77 -8.28 3.60 -17.13
CA ILE A 77 -9.56 4.20 -17.52
C ILE A 77 -10.27 4.74 -16.30
N ASP A 78 -10.91 5.89 -16.45
CA ASP A 78 -11.74 6.50 -15.40
C ASP A 78 -12.92 7.26 -16.01
N PHE A 79 -13.95 7.47 -15.20
CA PHE A 79 -15.16 8.19 -15.58
C PHE A 79 -15.03 9.70 -15.41
N SER A 80 -14.12 10.21 -14.57
CA SER A 80 -13.92 11.67 -14.42
C SER A 80 -12.96 12.22 -15.48
N GLU A 81 -13.47 13.11 -16.33
CA GLU A 81 -12.67 13.83 -17.32
C GLU A 81 -11.58 14.71 -16.65
N THR A 82 -11.91 15.35 -15.53
CA THR A 82 -10.99 16.22 -14.78
C THR A 82 -9.78 15.46 -14.25
N GLU A 83 -10.02 14.30 -13.64
CA GLU A 83 -8.97 13.43 -13.12
C GLU A 83 -8.08 12.91 -14.26
N ILE A 84 -8.68 12.47 -15.37
CA ILE A 84 -7.93 12.01 -16.56
C ILE A 84 -7.09 13.14 -17.16
N ALA A 85 -7.63 14.35 -17.30
CA ALA A 85 -6.88 15.50 -17.79
C ALA A 85 -5.67 15.83 -16.91
N SER A 86 -5.84 15.77 -15.58
CA SER A 86 -4.74 15.94 -14.62
C SER A 86 -3.66 14.87 -14.79
N GLY A 87 -4.05 13.59 -14.92
CA GLY A 87 -3.10 12.49 -15.16
C GLY A 87 -2.36 12.63 -16.51
N MET A 88 -3.06 13.00 -17.58
CA MET A 88 -2.46 13.23 -18.90
C MET A 88 -1.42 14.35 -18.88
N ALA A 89 -1.64 15.43 -18.10
CA ALA A 89 -0.64 16.48 -17.92
C ALA A 89 0.66 15.93 -17.29
N GLN A 90 0.54 15.07 -16.26
CA GLN A 90 1.69 14.43 -15.63
C GLN A 90 2.45 13.52 -16.59
N ILE A 91 1.72 12.72 -17.39
CA ILE A 91 2.30 11.83 -18.42
C ILE A 91 3.12 12.63 -19.43
N LYS A 92 2.57 13.76 -19.88
CA LYS A 92 3.23 14.69 -20.81
C LYS A 92 4.49 15.29 -20.19
N ASP A 93 4.41 15.81 -18.97
CA ASP A 93 5.55 16.41 -18.27
C ASP A 93 6.70 15.40 -18.02
N LEU A 94 6.34 14.14 -17.76
CA LEU A 94 7.29 13.04 -17.58
C LEU A 94 7.72 12.40 -18.90
N ALA A 95 7.16 12.83 -20.03
CA ALA A 95 7.42 12.25 -21.36
C ALA A 95 7.31 10.71 -21.38
N LEU A 96 6.31 10.16 -20.68
CA LEU A 96 6.07 8.71 -20.65
C LEU A 96 5.46 8.28 -21.98
N LYS A 97 6.01 7.23 -22.59
CA LYS A 97 5.60 6.71 -23.91
C LYS A 97 4.89 5.37 -23.83
N ASN A 98 4.91 4.76 -22.66
CA ASN A 98 4.47 3.39 -22.39
C ASN A 98 3.17 3.35 -21.57
N MET A 99 2.42 4.45 -21.56
CA MET A 99 1.12 4.49 -20.89
C MET A 99 0.11 5.42 -21.54
N GLU A 100 -1.16 5.10 -21.31
CA GLU A 100 -2.33 5.85 -21.74
C GLU A 100 -3.34 5.97 -20.60
N LEU A 101 -4.02 7.12 -20.48
CA LEU A 101 -5.18 7.30 -19.63
C LEU A 101 -6.37 7.71 -20.50
N ARG A 102 -7.54 7.10 -20.29
CA ARG A 102 -8.75 7.37 -21.06
C ARG A 102 -9.91 7.77 -20.17
N HIS A 103 -10.59 8.84 -20.55
CA HIS A 103 -11.93 9.14 -20.05
C HIS A 103 -12.88 8.15 -20.71
N GLN A 104 -13.26 7.09 -19.98
CA GLN A 104 -14.03 5.98 -20.50
C GLN A 104 -14.78 5.28 -19.36
N SER A 105 -16.07 4.99 -19.59
CA SER A 105 -16.84 4.16 -18.67
C SER A 105 -16.39 2.70 -18.73
N ILE A 106 -16.36 2.05 -17.56
CA ILE A 106 -16.12 0.59 -17.45
C ILE A 106 -17.15 -0.19 -18.29
N LEU A 107 -18.38 0.32 -18.43
CA LEU A 107 -19.43 -0.30 -19.24
C LEU A 107 -19.07 -0.40 -20.73
N ASP A 108 -18.26 0.53 -21.23
CA ASP A 108 -17.87 0.63 -22.63
C ASP A 108 -16.58 -0.14 -22.95
N PHE A 109 -15.90 -0.69 -21.94
CA PHE A 109 -14.68 -1.47 -22.14
C PHE A 109 -15.01 -2.88 -22.68
N GLY A 110 -14.27 -3.35 -23.69
CA GLY A 110 -14.63 -4.58 -24.42
C GLY A 110 -13.46 -5.48 -24.78
N LYS A 111 -13.79 -6.65 -25.35
CA LYS A 111 -12.81 -7.67 -25.79
C LYS A 111 -11.78 -7.16 -26.80
N THR A 112 -12.15 -6.18 -27.60
CA THR A 112 -11.31 -5.59 -28.65
C THR A 112 -10.09 -4.85 -28.10
N GLU A 113 -10.10 -4.49 -26.82
CA GLU A 113 -8.97 -3.87 -26.12
C GLU A 113 -7.79 -4.85 -25.91
N GLY A 114 -8.02 -6.14 -26.14
CA GLY A 114 -7.03 -7.20 -26.02
C GLY A 114 -6.82 -7.66 -24.57
N LEU A 115 -5.76 -8.43 -24.37
CA LEU A 115 -5.47 -9.09 -23.10
C LEU A 115 -4.42 -8.34 -22.27
N PHE A 116 -4.55 -8.44 -20.95
CA PHE A 116 -3.70 -7.83 -19.94
C PHE A 116 -3.14 -8.91 -19.00
N ASP A 117 -1.90 -8.73 -18.58
CA ASP A 117 -1.22 -9.59 -17.60
C ASP A 117 -1.75 -9.33 -16.18
N TYR A 118 -2.07 -8.07 -15.89
CA TYR A 118 -2.65 -7.62 -14.63
C TYR A 118 -3.83 -6.69 -14.88
N ILE A 119 -4.93 -6.92 -14.16
CA ILE A 119 -6.08 -6.01 -14.13
C ILE A 119 -6.26 -5.56 -12.68
N ILE A 120 -6.23 -4.26 -12.43
CA ILE A 120 -6.33 -3.65 -11.10
C ILE A 120 -7.64 -2.88 -11.02
N CYS A 121 -8.43 -3.14 -9.99
CA CYS A 121 -9.67 -2.42 -9.68
C CYS A 121 -9.65 -2.08 -8.20
N HIS A 122 -9.06 -0.94 -7.84
CA HIS A 122 -8.89 -0.53 -6.44
C HIS A 122 -9.91 0.55 -6.06
N GLY A 123 -10.74 0.30 -5.05
CA GLY A 123 -11.63 1.32 -4.50
C GLY A 123 -12.80 1.69 -5.43
N VAL A 124 -13.23 0.77 -6.29
CA VAL A 124 -14.35 0.99 -7.22
C VAL A 124 -15.51 0.03 -6.95
N PHE A 125 -15.22 -1.26 -6.73
CA PHE A 125 -16.22 -2.32 -6.77
C PHE A 125 -17.39 -2.12 -5.79
N SER A 126 -17.14 -1.61 -4.58
CA SER A 126 -18.19 -1.32 -3.59
C SER A 126 -18.98 -0.03 -3.87
N TRP A 127 -18.47 0.85 -4.73
CA TRP A 127 -19.02 2.21 -4.95
C TRP A 127 -19.83 2.35 -6.23
N VAL A 128 -19.99 1.26 -6.97
CA VAL A 128 -20.70 1.22 -8.24
C VAL A 128 -21.92 0.32 -8.16
N ASP A 129 -22.85 0.51 -9.09
CA ASP A 129 -24.04 -0.33 -9.17
C ASP A 129 -23.73 -1.78 -9.59
N GLU A 130 -24.72 -2.65 -9.48
CA GLU A 130 -24.56 -4.07 -9.81
C GLU A 130 -24.17 -4.30 -11.28
N LYS A 131 -24.63 -3.46 -12.21
CA LYS A 131 -24.30 -3.61 -13.64
C LYS A 131 -22.81 -3.38 -13.86
N VAL A 132 -22.25 -2.35 -13.25
CA VAL A 132 -20.81 -2.07 -13.31
C VAL A 132 -20.02 -3.16 -12.56
N GLN A 133 -20.50 -3.65 -11.42
CA GLN A 133 -19.86 -4.79 -10.72
C GLN A 133 -19.76 -6.03 -11.62
N GLN A 134 -20.86 -6.43 -12.27
CA GLN A 134 -20.84 -7.56 -13.21
C GLN A 134 -19.88 -7.29 -14.37
N LYS A 135 -19.88 -6.05 -14.90
CA LYS A 135 -18.97 -5.66 -15.98
C LYS A 135 -17.49 -5.74 -15.58
N ILE A 136 -17.13 -5.34 -14.36
CA ILE A 136 -15.74 -5.47 -13.86
C ILE A 136 -15.32 -6.94 -13.90
N LEU A 137 -16.14 -7.85 -13.37
CA LEU A 137 -15.85 -9.29 -13.37
C LEU A 137 -15.81 -9.87 -14.80
N GLN A 138 -16.70 -9.40 -15.68
CA GLN A 138 -16.67 -9.75 -17.09
C GLN A 138 -15.35 -9.33 -17.76
N ILE A 139 -14.88 -8.09 -17.55
CA ILE A 139 -13.57 -7.62 -18.06
C ILE A 139 -12.44 -8.49 -17.51
N CYS A 140 -12.47 -8.82 -16.21
CA CYS A 140 -11.49 -9.73 -15.62
C CYS A 140 -11.50 -11.12 -16.26
N LYS A 141 -12.62 -11.63 -16.77
CA LYS A 141 -12.65 -12.88 -17.52
C LYS A 141 -12.25 -12.72 -18.98
N GLU A 142 -12.68 -11.65 -19.63
CA GLU A 142 -12.57 -11.50 -21.08
C GLU A 142 -11.26 -10.86 -21.55
N ASN A 143 -10.63 -10.05 -20.69
CA ASN A 143 -9.44 -9.27 -21.01
C ASN A 143 -8.21 -9.70 -20.18
N LEU A 144 -8.30 -10.71 -19.32
CA LEU A 144 -7.14 -11.22 -18.58
C LEU A 144 -6.46 -12.35 -19.35
N LYS A 145 -5.14 -12.32 -19.46
CA LYS A 145 -4.38 -13.44 -20.03
C LYS A 145 -4.58 -14.73 -19.22
N PRO A 146 -4.37 -15.93 -19.81
CA PRO A 146 -4.54 -17.20 -19.10
C PRO A 146 -3.76 -17.31 -17.77
N ASN A 147 -2.54 -16.77 -17.73
CA ASN A 147 -1.67 -16.70 -16.55
C ASN A 147 -1.75 -15.36 -15.80
N GLY A 148 -2.70 -14.50 -16.15
CA GLY A 148 -2.85 -13.17 -15.57
C GLY A 148 -3.50 -13.19 -14.19
N ILE A 149 -3.36 -12.08 -13.48
CA ILE A 149 -3.94 -11.89 -12.14
C ILE A 149 -4.80 -10.62 -12.12
N ALA A 150 -6.05 -10.75 -11.69
CA ALA A 150 -6.91 -9.62 -11.42
C ALA A 150 -6.88 -9.29 -9.92
N TYR A 151 -6.74 -8.00 -9.58
CA TYR A 151 -6.83 -7.46 -8.23
C TYR A 151 -8.13 -6.66 -8.12
N ILE A 152 -8.97 -6.99 -7.13
CA ILE A 152 -10.19 -6.24 -6.85
C ILE A 152 -10.27 -5.96 -5.35
N SER A 153 -10.42 -4.69 -4.97
CA SER A 153 -10.68 -4.30 -3.59
C SER A 153 -12.11 -3.83 -3.36
N TYR A 154 -12.65 -4.16 -2.18
CA TYR A 154 -14.04 -3.90 -1.81
C TYR A 154 -14.24 -3.95 -0.29
N ASN A 155 -15.26 -3.23 0.18
CA ASN A 155 -15.69 -3.23 1.57
C ASN A 155 -16.38 -4.56 1.92
N THR A 156 -16.15 -5.07 3.14
CA THR A 156 -16.64 -6.38 3.56
C THR A 156 -17.46 -6.37 4.83
N LEU A 157 -18.43 -7.28 4.88
CA LEU A 157 -19.20 -7.60 6.07
C LEU A 157 -18.52 -8.72 6.90
N PRO A 158 -18.67 -8.71 8.24
CA PRO A 158 -19.47 -7.77 9.04
C PRO A 158 -18.77 -6.45 9.38
N GLY A 159 -17.47 -6.28 9.06
CA GLY A 159 -16.66 -5.13 9.47
C GLY A 159 -17.22 -3.77 9.07
N TRP A 160 -17.96 -3.72 7.95
CA TRP A 160 -18.56 -2.50 7.45
C TRP A 160 -19.90 -2.10 8.11
N ASN A 161 -20.51 -2.96 8.96
CA ASN A 161 -21.82 -2.67 9.57
C ASN A 161 -21.81 -1.38 10.38
N MET A 162 -20.78 -1.15 11.21
CA MET A 162 -20.68 0.08 12.01
C MET A 162 -20.52 1.32 11.12
N MET A 163 -19.73 1.21 10.06
CA MET A 163 -19.56 2.30 9.09
C MET A 163 -20.87 2.61 8.36
N THR A 164 -21.68 1.58 8.09
CA THR A 164 -23.02 1.73 7.53
C THR A 164 -23.91 2.52 8.50
N SER A 165 -23.97 2.16 9.79
CA SER A 165 -24.75 2.93 10.77
C SER A 165 -24.32 4.40 10.86
N ILE A 166 -23.01 4.67 10.84
CA ILE A 166 -22.49 6.05 10.90
C ILE A 166 -22.83 6.82 9.62
N ARG A 167 -22.73 6.17 8.45
CA ARG A 167 -23.12 6.74 7.16
C ARG A 167 -24.61 7.06 7.12
N ASP A 168 -25.47 6.13 7.55
CA ASP A 168 -26.91 6.30 7.57
C ASP A 168 -27.32 7.49 8.47
N LEU A 169 -26.65 7.66 9.62
CA LEU A 169 -26.83 8.83 10.48
C LEU A 169 -26.49 10.14 9.74
N MET A 170 -25.34 10.20 9.08
CA MET A 170 -24.92 11.40 8.35
C MET A 170 -25.85 11.71 7.18
N LEU A 171 -26.23 10.69 6.40
CA LEU A 171 -27.15 10.84 5.27
C LEU A 171 -28.52 11.33 5.73
N TRP A 172 -29.08 10.71 6.78
CA TRP A 172 -30.36 11.14 7.36
C TRP A 172 -30.30 12.56 7.91
N HIS A 173 -29.25 12.90 8.67
CA HIS A 173 -29.08 14.24 9.26
C HIS A 173 -28.95 15.33 8.19
N THR A 174 -28.35 15.00 7.05
CA THR A 174 -28.03 15.96 5.99
C THR A 174 -28.96 15.88 4.78
N GLN A 175 -30.05 15.10 4.85
CA GLN A 175 -30.92 14.80 3.69
C GLN A 175 -31.57 16.03 3.06
N ALA A 176 -31.83 17.09 3.84
CA ALA A 176 -32.46 18.32 3.38
C ALA A 176 -31.44 19.39 2.93
N ILE A 177 -30.14 19.06 2.90
CA ILE A 177 -29.06 20.00 2.57
C ILE A 177 -28.53 19.68 1.18
N GLU A 178 -28.73 20.61 0.25
CA GLU A 178 -28.26 20.49 -1.14
C GLU A 178 -26.82 20.96 -1.31
N ASP A 179 -26.44 22.07 -0.67
CA ASP A 179 -25.10 22.63 -0.80
C ASP A 179 -24.02 21.69 -0.20
N PRO A 180 -23.06 21.20 -1.00
CA PRO A 180 -22.08 20.20 -0.54
C PRO A 180 -21.23 20.67 0.63
N GLN A 181 -20.82 21.95 0.68
CA GLN A 181 -19.98 22.46 1.75
C GLN A 181 -20.74 22.48 3.09
N ASN A 182 -21.96 22.99 3.09
CA ASN A 182 -22.85 22.96 4.25
C ASN A 182 -23.18 21.51 4.65
N LYS A 183 -23.38 20.61 3.68
CA LYS A 183 -23.64 19.19 3.92
C LYS A 183 -22.49 18.54 4.69
N ILE A 184 -21.25 18.77 4.28
CA ILE A 184 -20.05 18.26 4.96
C ILE A 184 -19.90 18.89 6.34
N ALA A 185 -20.10 20.20 6.47
CA ALA A 185 -20.02 20.89 7.76
C ALA A 185 -21.01 20.29 8.78
N GLN A 186 -22.26 20.05 8.35
CA GLN A 186 -23.29 19.42 9.18
C GLN A 186 -22.98 17.94 9.48
N ALA A 187 -22.46 17.19 8.50
CA ALA A 187 -21.99 15.82 8.72
C ALA A 187 -20.89 15.76 9.79
N ARG A 188 -19.92 16.68 9.78
CA ARG A 188 -18.90 16.79 10.83
C ARG A 188 -19.50 17.18 12.18
N MET A 189 -20.47 18.09 12.18
CA MET A 189 -21.12 18.55 13.40
C MET A 189 -21.90 17.43 14.09
N ILE A 190 -22.64 16.60 13.35
CA ILE A 190 -23.36 15.47 13.94
C ILE A 190 -22.42 14.40 14.50
N LEU A 191 -21.29 14.14 13.85
CA LEU A 191 -20.25 13.25 14.37
C LEU A 191 -19.66 13.77 15.69
N LYS A 192 -19.41 15.07 15.77
CA LYS A 192 -18.96 15.72 17.01
C LYS A 192 -20.03 15.64 18.10
N PHE A 193 -21.28 15.95 17.78
CA PHE A 193 -22.40 15.86 18.71
C PHE A 193 -22.53 14.47 19.32
N MET A 194 -22.43 13.41 18.50
CA MET A 194 -22.45 12.02 18.98
C MET A 194 -21.27 11.71 19.91
N THR A 195 -20.07 12.17 19.56
CA THR A 195 -18.86 11.93 20.36
C THR A 195 -18.95 12.61 21.71
N ASP A 196 -19.42 13.86 21.74
CA ASP A 196 -19.57 14.66 22.96
C ASP A 196 -20.70 14.10 23.85
N GLY A 197 -21.85 13.73 23.25
CA GLY A 197 -22.99 13.15 23.98
C GLY A 197 -22.70 11.77 24.59
N LEU A 198 -21.76 11.01 24.01
CA LEU A 198 -21.32 9.71 24.52
C LEU A 198 -20.01 9.79 25.33
N ALA A 199 -19.58 10.98 25.75
CA ALA A 199 -18.27 11.15 26.39
C ALA A 199 -18.11 10.24 27.64
N GLU A 200 -19.11 10.24 28.53
CA GLU A 200 -19.11 9.45 29.77
C GLU A 200 -19.57 8.00 29.59
N ASP A 201 -20.11 7.64 28.42
CA ASP A 201 -20.55 6.27 28.14
C ASP A 201 -19.34 5.35 27.90
N ILE A 202 -19.11 4.45 28.86
CA ILE A 202 -18.02 3.47 28.83
C ILE A 202 -18.45 2.10 28.28
N SER A 203 -19.69 1.97 27.78
CA SER A 203 -20.16 0.72 27.17
C SER A 203 -19.29 0.33 25.97
N PRO A 204 -19.09 -0.98 25.71
CA PRO A 204 -18.29 -1.44 24.57
C PRO A 204 -18.76 -0.87 23.22
N TYR A 205 -20.08 -0.70 23.06
CA TYR A 205 -20.67 -0.12 21.86
C TYR A 205 -20.28 1.36 21.69
N ALA A 206 -20.43 2.18 22.75
CA ALA A 206 -20.05 3.59 22.70
C ALA A 206 -18.54 3.77 22.46
N GLN A 207 -17.69 2.92 23.06
CA GLN A 207 -16.25 2.94 22.80
C GLN A 207 -15.93 2.64 21.32
N PHE A 208 -16.56 1.60 20.76
CA PHE A 208 -16.36 1.24 19.35
C PHE A 208 -16.84 2.34 18.41
N LEU A 209 -18.01 2.93 18.66
CA LEU A 209 -18.54 4.05 17.89
C LEU A 209 -17.62 5.29 17.96
N LYS A 210 -17.20 5.69 19.17
CA LYS A 210 -16.27 6.82 19.38
C LYS A 210 -14.95 6.61 18.64
N GLN A 211 -14.45 5.37 18.60
CA GLN A 211 -13.22 5.05 17.87
C GLN A 211 -13.40 5.23 16.35
N GLU A 212 -14.49 4.73 15.77
CA GLU A 212 -14.75 4.90 14.33
C GLU A 212 -14.99 6.38 13.97
N ILE A 213 -15.76 7.12 14.78
CA ILE A 213 -15.96 8.57 14.58
C ILE A 213 -14.63 9.32 14.67
N LYS A 214 -13.76 8.97 15.63
CA LYS A 214 -12.42 9.57 15.75
C LYS A 214 -11.58 9.33 14.51
N VAL A 215 -11.66 8.14 13.90
CA VAL A 215 -10.96 7.86 12.63
C VAL A 215 -11.53 8.73 11.50
N LEU A 216 -12.85 8.80 11.37
CA LEU A 216 -13.55 9.62 10.36
C LEU A 216 -13.24 11.11 10.49
N SER A 217 -13.20 11.63 11.71
CA SER A 217 -12.98 13.07 11.96
C SER A 217 -11.65 13.59 11.41
N LYS A 218 -10.66 12.70 11.23
CA LYS A 218 -9.33 13.03 10.69
C LYS A 218 -9.26 13.01 9.17
N GLN A 219 -10.27 12.49 8.50
CA GLN A 219 -10.29 12.40 7.04
C GLN A 219 -10.58 13.76 6.41
N ALA A 220 -10.11 13.97 5.18
CA ALA A 220 -10.39 15.18 4.41
C ALA A 220 -11.88 15.29 4.03
N ASP A 221 -12.35 16.50 3.74
CA ASP A 221 -13.74 16.75 3.33
C ASP A 221 -14.13 15.96 2.08
N SER A 222 -13.23 15.90 1.09
CA SER A 222 -13.43 15.11 -0.14
C SER A 222 -13.61 13.61 0.16
N TYR A 223 -12.88 13.07 1.14
CA TYR A 223 -13.06 11.67 1.57
C TYR A 223 -14.43 11.46 2.20
N ILE A 224 -14.89 12.35 3.10
CA ILE A 224 -16.22 12.22 3.71
C ILE A 224 -17.32 12.30 2.65
N LEU A 225 -17.20 13.22 1.69
CA LEU A 225 -18.17 13.39 0.62
C LEU A 225 -18.29 12.12 -0.24
N HIS A 226 -17.16 11.66 -0.79
CA HIS A 226 -17.13 10.55 -1.75
C HIS A 226 -17.29 9.17 -1.10
N GLU A 227 -16.79 8.98 0.13
CA GLU A 227 -16.84 7.68 0.80
C GLU A 227 -17.96 7.55 1.83
N HIS A 228 -18.51 8.63 2.38
CA HIS A 228 -19.54 8.50 3.42
C HIS A 228 -20.89 9.09 3.04
N LEU A 229 -20.89 10.11 2.18
CA LEU A 229 -22.11 10.71 1.66
C LEU A 229 -22.48 10.25 0.24
N SER A 230 -21.64 9.40 -0.39
CA SER A 230 -22.01 8.75 -1.65
C SER A 230 -23.21 7.83 -1.51
N HIS A 231 -24.07 7.89 -2.54
CA HIS A 231 -25.32 7.15 -2.68
C HIS A 231 -25.09 5.63 -2.79
N TYR A 232 -23.95 5.22 -3.36
CA TYR A 232 -23.62 3.80 -3.55
C TYR A 232 -22.44 3.43 -2.67
N ASN A 233 -22.70 2.59 -1.66
CA ASN A 233 -21.67 1.80 -1.01
C ASN A 233 -22.26 0.45 -0.59
N LYS A 234 -21.94 -0.61 -1.34
CA LYS A 234 -22.39 -1.97 -1.04
C LYS A 234 -21.20 -2.79 -0.54
N ALA A 235 -21.16 -3.02 0.77
CA ALA A 235 -20.29 -4.03 1.35
C ALA A 235 -20.84 -5.43 1.06
N LEU A 236 -19.95 -6.38 0.83
CA LEU A 236 -20.29 -7.77 0.55
C LEU A 236 -19.68 -8.70 1.59
N TYR A 237 -20.32 -9.84 1.84
CA TYR A 237 -19.58 -10.95 2.42
C TYR A 237 -18.60 -11.51 1.38
N PHE A 238 -17.44 -12.00 1.83
CA PHE A 238 -16.43 -12.57 0.95
C PHE A 238 -16.99 -13.73 0.10
N HIS A 239 -17.81 -14.60 0.69
CA HIS A 239 -18.42 -15.70 -0.06
C HIS A 239 -19.38 -15.21 -1.16
N GLN A 240 -20.06 -14.07 -0.97
CA GLN A 240 -20.96 -13.48 -1.98
C GLN A 240 -20.16 -12.89 -3.14
N PHE A 241 -19.06 -12.19 -2.84
CA PHE A 241 -18.13 -11.73 -3.87
C PHE A 241 -17.60 -12.90 -4.70
N MET A 242 -17.18 -13.98 -4.03
CA MET A 242 -16.67 -15.16 -4.71
C MET A 242 -17.72 -15.92 -5.52
N GLU A 243 -18.99 -15.91 -5.10
CA GLU A 243 -20.10 -16.43 -5.89
C GLU A 243 -20.28 -15.62 -7.20
N GLN A 244 -20.21 -14.29 -7.13
CA GLN A 244 -20.27 -13.43 -8.33
C GLN A 244 -19.08 -13.67 -9.27
N ALA A 245 -17.87 -13.77 -8.71
CA ALA A 245 -16.65 -14.05 -9.47
C ALA A 245 -16.72 -15.43 -10.15
N SER A 246 -17.22 -16.46 -9.45
CA SER A 246 -17.35 -17.82 -10.00
C SER A 246 -18.35 -17.89 -11.15
N LYS A 247 -19.44 -17.10 -11.11
CA LYS A 247 -20.37 -16.97 -12.26
C LYS A 247 -19.68 -16.45 -13.53
N HIS A 248 -18.57 -15.74 -13.38
CA HIS A 248 -17.72 -15.26 -14.48
C HIS A 248 -16.52 -16.17 -14.76
N GLN A 249 -16.50 -17.41 -14.23
CA GLN A 249 -15.39 -18.35 -14.42
C GLN A 249 -14.05 -17.84 -13.87
N LEU A 250 -14.11 -17.10 -12.76
CA LEU A 250 -12.94 -16.64 -12.00
C LEU A 250 -12.84 -17.39 -10.67
N SER A 251 -11.61 -17.71 -10.27
CA SER A 251 -11.28 -18.40 -9.02
C SER A 251 -10.45 -17.53 -8.11
N TYR A 252 -10.63 -17.72 -6.79
CA TYR A 252 -9.82 -17.09 -5.76
C TYR A 252 -8.37 -17.56 -5.83
N LEU A 253 -7.42 -16.66 -6.06
CA LEU A 253 -6.00 -16.95 -5.93
C LEU A 253 -5.59 -16.81 -4.46
N SER A 254 -5.64 -15.59 -3.94
CA SER A 254 -5.27 -15.21 -2.58
C SER A 254 -5.81 -13.81 -2.25
N ASP A 255 -5.57 -13.34 -1.03
CA ASP A 255 -5.65 -11.91 -0.72
C ASP A 255 -4.27 -11.29 -0.96
N ALA A 256 -4.23 -10.01 -1.34
CA ALA A 256 -2.99 -9.27 -1.50
C ALA A 256 -2.24 -9.12 -0.16
N MET A 257 -2.95 -9.21 0.97
CA MET A 257 -2.35 -9.22 2.30
C MET A 257 -2.30 -10.66 2.82
N LEU A 258 -1.27 -11.41 2.46
CA LEU A 258 -1.16 -12.85 2.77
C LEU A 258 -1.37 -13.21 4.26
N SER A 259 -0.90 -12.35 5.18
CA SER A 259 -1.06 -12.55 6.63
C SER A 259 -2.53 -12.55 7.10
N THR A 260 -3.42 -11.91 6.33
CA THR A 260 -4.86 -11.89 6.63
C THR A 260 -5.53 -13.24 6.36
N MET A 261 -4.98 -14.04 5.44
CA MET A 261 -5.48 -15.37 5.10
C MET A 261 -5.11 -16.43 6.15
N TYR A 262 -4.05 -16.19 6.91
CA TYR A 262 -3.45 -17.24 7.72
C TYR A 262 -4.17 -17.41 9.07
N ALA A 263 -4.94 -18.50 9.16
CA ALA A 263 -5.68 -18.89 10.35
C ALA A 263 -4.76 -19.35 11.50
N GLY A 264 -3.53 -19.78 11.22
CA GLY A 264 -2.59 -20.26 12.22
C GLY A 264 -2.18 -19.22 13.26
N ASN A 265 -2.42 -17.92 13.00
CA ASN A 265 -2.20 -16.84 13.97
C ASN A 265 -3.32 -16.71 15.02
N MET A 266 -4.38 -17.51 14.91
CA MET A 266 -5.46 -17.58 15.90
C MET A 266 -5.07 -18.51 17.07
N PRO A 267 -5.80 -18.48 18.20
CA PRO A 267 -5.59 -19.46 19.28
C PRO A 267 -5.55 -20.89 18.76
N LYS A 268 -4.67 -21.72 19.34
CA LYS A 268 -4.34 -23.07 18.84
C LYS A 268 -5.59 -23.93 18.62
N SER A 269 -6.45 -24.04 19.63
CA SER A 269 -7.70 -24.80 19.53
C SER A 269 -8.59 -24.37 18.36
N PHE A 270 -8.63 -23.05 18.09
CA PHE A 270 -9.44 -22.50 17.02
C PHE A 270 -8.83 -22.78 15.63
N SER A 271 -7.51 -22.60 15.50
CA SER A 271 -6.80 -22.90 14.24
C SER A 271 -6.82 -24.39 13.89
N GLU A 272 -6.77 -25.28 14.87
CA GLU A 272 -6.92 -26.74 14.68
C GLU A 272 -8.30 -27.11 14.13
N GLU A 273 -9.39 -26.55 14.67
CA GLU A 273 -10.74 -26.79 14.12
C GLU A 273 -10.90 -26.20 12.72
N LEU A 274 -10.45 -24.97 12.48
CA LEU A 274 -10.49 -24.36 11.13
C LEU A 274 -9.72 -25.16 10.08
N SER A 275 -8.63 -25.83 10.47
CA SER A 275 -7.82 -26.63 9.55
C SER A 275 -8.58 -27.84 8.97
N LYS A 276 -9.64 -28.30 9.65
CA LYS A 276 -10.53 -29.37 9.19
C LYS A 276 -11.50 -28.90 8.09
N VAL A 277 -11.66 -27.59 7.92
CA VAL A 277 -12.51 -27.02 6.87
C VAL A 277 -11.75 -27.01 5.54
N HIS A 278 -11.99 -28.00 4.69
CA HIS A 278 -11.35 -28.12 3.37
C HIS A 278 -11.98 -27.24 2.29
N ASN A 279 -12.32 -25.99 2.63
CA ASN A 279 -12.84 -25.00 1.69
C ASN A 279 -12.25 -23.63 2.03
N ILE A 280 -11.32 -23.16 1.18
CA ILE A 280 -10.60 -21.90 1.40
C ILE A 280 -11.53 -20.69 1.49
N ILE A 281 -12.66 -20.70 0.77
CA ILE A 281 -13.65 -19.62 0.81
C ILE A 281 -14.34 -19.60 2.18
N ALA A 282 -14.78 -20.76 2.66
CA ALA A 282 -15.40 -20.88 3.97
C ALA A 282 -14.42 -20.51 5.09
N THR A 283 -13.18 -21.01 5.05
CA THR A 283 -12.13 -20.65 6.02
C THR A 283 -11.90 -19.15 6.08
N ASN A 284 -11.74 -18.48 4.93
CA ASN A 284 -11.55 -17.03 4.88
C ASN A 284 -12.79 -16.26 5.32
N GLN A 285 -14.00 -16.76 5.04
CA GLN A 285 -15.24 -16.15 5.51
C GLN A 285 -15.39 -16.23 7.04
N TYR A 286 -15.03 -17.36 7.66
CA TYR A 286 -14.97 -17.44 9.13
C TYR A 286 -13.97 -16.44 9.71
N MET A 287 -12.80 -16.30 9.07
CA MET A 287 -11.80 -15.32 9.48
C MET A 287 -12.33 -13.88 9.39
N ASP A 288 -13.16 -13.55 8.39
CA ASP A 288 -13.81 -12.23 8.29
C ASP A 288 -14.76 -11.96 9.45
N PHE A 289 -15.58 -12.95 9.84
CA PHE A 289 -16.48 -12.81 10.98
C PHE A 289 -15.71 -12.56 12.28
N ILE A 290 -14.60 -13.27 12.48
CA ILE A 290 -13.86 -13.23 13.74
C ILE A 290 -13.00 -11.98 13.86
N ARG A 291 -12.38 -11.56 12.76
CA ARG A 291 -11.53 -10.37 12.71
C ARG A 291 -12.32 -9.09 12.48
N ASN A 292 -13.65 -9.19 12.32
CA ASN A 292 -14.51 -8.08 11.91
C ASN A 292 -13.94 -7.37 10.67
N ASN A 293 -13.56 -8.16 9.66
CA ASN A 293 -12.81 -7.65 8.52
C ASN A 293 -13.66 -6.66 7.71
N ARG A 294 -13.13 -5.47 7.47
CA ARG A 294 -13.85 -4.35 6.86
C ARG A 294 -13.55 -4.15 5.38
N PHE A 295 -12.44 -4.70 4.90
CA PHE A 295 -11.94 -4.47 3.56
C PHE A 295 -11.11 -5.66 3.08
N ARG A 296 -11.26 -6.03 1.80
CA ARG A 296 -10.47 -7.07 1.15
C ARG A 296 -9.78 -6.56 -0.09
N CYS A 297 -8.65 -7.19 -0.40
CA CYS A 297 -7.86 -6.96 -1.60
C CYS A 297 -7.70 -8.30 -2.30
N THR A 298 -8.74 -8.76 -2.98
CA THR A 298 -8.79 -10.12 -3.51
C THR A 298 -8.07 -10.24 -4.84
N LEU A 299 -7.25 -11.28 -4.96
CA LEU A 299 -6.64 -11.71 -6.21
C LEU A 299 -7.48 -12.82 -6.85
N LEU A 300 -7.80 -12.65 -8.12
CA LEU A 300 -8.52 -13.60 -8.94
C LEU A 300 -7.65 -14.07 -10.10
N CYS A 301 -7.90 -15.28 -10.55
CA CYS A 301 -7.35 -15.86 -11.78
C CYS A 301 -8.45 -16.60 -12.54
N HIS A 302 -8.16 -17.06 -13.76
CA HIS A 302 -9.10 -17.92 -14.50
C HIS A 302 -9.39 -19.19 -13.70
N GLN A 303 -10.65 -19.62 -13.66
CA GLN A 303 -11.06 -20.81 -12.90
C GLN A 303 -10.37 -22.09 -13.35
N GLU A 304 -9.95 -22.17 -14.61
CA GLU A 304 -9.22 -23.30 -15.19
C GLU A 304 -7.73 -23.33 -14.83
N TYR A 305 -7.18 -22.26 -14.23
CA TYR A 305 -5.78 -22.22 -13.84
C TYR A 305 -5.57 -23.07 -12.57
N PRO A 306 -4.66 -24.07 -12.58
CA PRO A 306 -4.41 -24.90 -11.41
C PRO A 306 -3.61 -24.12 -10.36
N VAL A 307 -4.25 -23.73 -9.26
CA VAL A 307 -3.61 -23.01 -8.15
C VAL A 307 -3.18 -23.98 -7.05
N ASP A 308 -1.88 -24.07 -6.77
CA ASP A 308 -1.34 -24.82 -5.64
C ASP A 308 -1.28 -23.93 -4.40
N ARG A 309 -2.18 -24.16 -3.44
CA ARG A 309 -2.27 -23.37 -2.19
C ARG A 309 -1.43 -23.92 -1.05
N ARG A 310 -0.65 -24.98 -1.29
CA ARG A 310 0.26 -25.53 -0.28
C ARG A 310 1.50 -24.65 -0.21
N LEU A 311 1.65 -23.93 0.89
CA LEU A 311 2.86 -23.16 1.17
C LEU A 311 3.89 -24.07 1.84
N ASN A 312 5.06 -24.19 1.24
CA ASN A 312 6.17 -24.93 1.83
C ASN A 312 7.09 -23.95 2.57
N VAL A 313 7.47 -24.27 3.81
CA VAL A 313 8.44 -23.47 4.58
C VAL A 313 9.75 -23.26 3.83
N LYS A 314 10.15 -24.23 2.97
CA LYS A 314 11.35 -24.15 2.12
C LYS A 314 11.24 -23.13 0.99
N ASP A 315 10.05 -22.71 0.61
CA ASP A 315 9.86 -21.71 -0.46
C ASP A 315 10.50 -20.36 -0.10
N VAL A 316 10.72 -20.10 1.20
CA VAL A 316 11.42 -18.89 1.68
C VAL A 316 12.84 -18.74 1.13
N SER A 317 13.47 -19.86 0.73
CA SER A 317 14.82 -19.86 0.16
C SER A 317 14.94 -19.11 -1.17
N ASN A 318 13.82 -18.88 -1.86
CA ASN A 318 13.76 -18.17 -3.14
C ASN A 318 13.29 -16.72 -2.98
N LEU A 319 13.18 -16.21 -1.75
CA LEU A 319 12.61 -14.91 -1.47
C LEU A 319 13.67 -13.92 -1.00
N TYR A 320 13.42 -12.66 -1.33
CA TYR A 320 13.98 -11.53 -0.63
C TYR A 320 13.08 -11.13 0.53
N LEU A 321 13.68 -10.73 1.65
CA LEU A 321 13.02 -10.48 2.92
C LEU A 321 13.34 -9.09 3.44
N GLN A 322 12.39 -8.49 4.14
CA GLN A 322 12.59 -7.22 4.85
C GLN A 322 11.80 -7.24 6.16
N LEU A 323 12.46 -6.88 7.27
CA LEU A 323 11.80 -6.78 8.56
C LEU A 323 10.82 -5.60 8.59
N HIS A 324 9.54 -5.89 8.81
CA HIS A 324 8.46 -4.88 8.84
C HIS A 324 7.86 -4.67 10.25
N ALA A 325 8.50 -5.23 11.27
CA ALA A 325 8.02 -5.20 12.64
C ALA A 325 8.50 -3.96 13.42
N LYS A 326 7.71 -3.52 14.40
CA LYS A 326 8.10 -2.54 15.42
C LYS A 326 9.05 -3.16 16.44
N LEU A 327 10.05 -2.40 16.83
CA LEU A 327 11.11 -2.81 17.75
C LEU A 327 11.73 -1.59 18.44
N ASN A 328 12.49 -1.84 19.52
CA ASN A 328 13.33 -0.84 20.15
C ASN A 328 14.72 -0.86 19.49
N GLU A 329 15.03 0.09 18.63
CA GLU A 329 16.28 0.06 17.84
C GLU A 329 17.54 0.02 18.72
N ALA A 330 17.50 0.64 19.90
CA ALA A 330 18.61 0.66 20.84
C ALA A 330 18.96 -0.74 21.40
N GLU A 331 18.06 -1.71 21.30
CA GLU A 331 18.26 -3.09 21.75
C GLU A 331 18.88 -3.99 20.67
N PHE A 332 19.02 -3.53 19.43
CA PHE A 332 19.53 -4.35 18.32
C PHE A 332 21.02 -4.10 18.08
N THR A 333 21.83 -4.28 19.12
CA THR A 333 23.30 -4.22 19.05
C THR A 333 23.93 -5.61 18.98
N GLU A 334 25.18 -5.70 18.48
CA GLU A 334 25.90 -6.98 18.35
C GLU A 334 26.06 -7.68 19.71
N GLU A 335 26.30 -6.92 20.78
CA GLU A 335 26.41 -7.42 22.16
C GLU A 335 25.13 -8.12 22.66
N MET A 336 23.96 -7.66 22.21
CA MET A 336 22.68 -8.21 22.64
C MET A 336 22.47 -9.65 22.17
N ILE A 337 23.15 -10.08 21.10
CA ILE A 337 23.13 -11.45 20.58
C ILE A 337 23.55 -12.45 21.67
N HIS A 338 24.59 -12.12 22.45
CA HIS A 338 25.15 -13.00 23.47
C HIS A 338 24.69 -12.69 24.90
N SER A 339 23.86 -11.66 25.07
CA SER A 339 23.29 -11.30 26.37
C SER A 339 22.15 -12.23 26.82
N ASP A 340 21.81 -12.23 28.10
CA ASP A 340 20.63 -12.95 28.64
C ASP A 340 19.29 -12.24 28.37
N LYS A 341 19.31 -11.01 27.81
CA LYS A 341 18.11 -10.23 27.53
C LYS A 341 17.33 -10.82 26.36
N VAL A 342 16.02 -10.65 26.33
CA VAL A 342 15.16 -11.15 25.24
C VAL A 342 14.95 -10.07 24.19
N LEU A 343 15.26 -10.35 22.93
CA LEU A 343 14.89 -9.46 21.82
C LEU A 343 13.44 -9.67 21.43
N LYS A 344 12.74 -8.58 21.12
CA LYS A 344 11.32 -8.61 20.76
C LYS A 344 11.08 -7.80 19.49
N VAL A 345 10.31 -8.38 18.58
CA VAL A 345 9.75 -7.68 17.42
C VAL A 345 8.25 -7.88 17.41
N SER A 346 7.49 -6.86 17.04
CA SER A 346 6.03 -6.90 17.13
C SER A 346 5.34 -6.22 15.94
N LEU A 347 4.18 -6.76 15.55
CA LEU A 347 3.29 -6.13 14.58
C LEU A 347 1.84 -6.34 15.04
N GLY A 348 1.20 -5.24 15.45
CA GLY A 348 -0.13 -5.32 16.05
C GLY A 348 -0.12 -6.19 17.32
N ALA A 349 -0.96 -7.21 17.35
CA ALA A 349 -1.04 -8.17 18.46
C ALA A 349 0.01 -9.30 18.40
N ILE A 350 0.74 -9.42 17.29
CA ILE A 350 1.72 -10.50 17.12
C ILE A 350 3.07 -10.02 17.64
N THR A 351 3.67 -10.80 18.53
CA THR A 351 5.03 -10.59 19.04
C THR A 351 5.86 -11.84 18.86
N MET A 352 7.06 -11.69 18.32
CA MET A 352 8.08 -12.73 18.29
C MET A 352 9.17 -12.37 19.29
N THR A 353 9.62 -13.36 20.06
CA THR A 353 10.68 -13.20 21.05
C THR A 353 11.86 -14.11 20.72
N ALA A 354 13.08 -13.58 20.74
CA ALA A 354 14.30 -14.34 20.58
C ALA A 354 15.10 -14.34 21.90
N GLN A 355 15.31 -15.54 22.44
CA GLN A 355 16.04 -15.76 23.71
C GLN A 355 17.44 -16.33 23.48
N ASN A 356 17.58 -17.34 22.61
CA ASN A 356 18.86 -17.92 22.29
C ASN A 356 19.67 -17.02 21.33
N ALA A 357 20.99 -17.19 21.32
CA ALA A 357 21.89 -16.36 20.52
C ALA A 357 21.63 -16.46 19.01
N GLN A 358 21.28 -17.65 18.51
CA GLN A 358 21.04 -17.87 17.08
C GLN A 358 19.81 -17.11 16.56
N HIS A 359 18.69 -17.17 17.29
CA HIS A 359 17.47 -16.44 16.93
C HIS A 359 17.69 -14.93 17.02
N LYS A 360 18.47 -14.47 18.02
CA LYS A 360 18.85 -13.06 18.15
C LYS A 360 19.71 -12.60 16.99
N ALA A 361 20.68 -13.42 16.55
CA ALA A 361 21.50 -13.13 15.39
C ALA A 361 20.64 -13.00 14.11
N VAL A 362 19.65 -13.88 13.91
CA VAL A 362 18.71 -13.76 12.77
C VAL A 362 17.96 -12.44 12.80
N LEU A 363 17.35 -12.08 13.93
CA LEU A 363 16.66 -10.80 14.08
C LEU A 363 17.60 -9.59 13.94
N TYR A 364 18.84 -9.71 14.43
CA TYR A 364 19.87 -8.69 14.31
C TYR A 364 20.24 -8.42 12.84
N VAL A 365 20.53 -9.47 12.06
CA VAL A 365 20.89 -9.32 10.64
C VAL A 365 19.70 -8.78 9.83
N LEU A 366 18.48 -9.28 10.08
CA LEU A 366 17.27 -8.75 9.45
C LEU A 366 17.04 -7.26 9.80
N HIS A 367 17.29 -6.86 11.05
CA HIS A 367 17.19 -5.47 11.47
C HIS A 367 18.25 -4.58 10.79
N HIS A 368 19.49 -5.05 10.64
CA HIS A 368 20.56 -4.28 9.98
C HIS A 368 20.28 -4.07 8.50
N ASN A 369 19.57 -5.01 7.87
CA ASN A 369 19.13 -4.89 6.48
C ASN A 369 17.73 -4.27 6.33
N ARG A 370 17.07 -3.79 7.39
CA ARG A 370 15.64 -3.41 7.38
C ARG A 370 15.23 -2.39 6.32
N TYR A 371 16.16 -1.61 5.78
CA TYR A 371 15.86 -0.63 4.73
C TYR A 371 15.95 -1.21 3.32
N ASN A 372 16.59 -2.36 3.11
CA ASN A 372 16.67 -3.06 1.83
C ASN A 372 16.04 -4.45 1.91
N LEU A 373 15.70 -5.00 0.75
CA LEU A 373 15.38 -6.43 0.62
C LEU A 373 16.68 -7.25 0.61
N ILE A 374 16.82 -8.20 1.53
CA ILE A 374 17.94 -9.15 1.58
C ILE A 374 17.50 -10.52 1.05
N HIS A 375 18.26 -11.11 0.12
CA HIS A 375 17.96 -12.45 -0.37
C HIS A 375 18.27 -13.50 0.71
N TYR A 376 17.53 -14.61 0.75
CA TYR A 376 17.77 -15.70 1.70
C TYR A 376 19.24 -16.16 1.78
N ASN A 377 19.90 -16.34 0.63
CA ASN A 377 21.31 -16.75 0.60
C ASN A 377 22.26 -15.68 1.16
N GLU A 378 21.97 -14.40 0.93
CA GLU A 378 22.76 -13.29 1.48
C GLU A 378 22.54 -13.15 2.99
N LEU A 379 21.31 -13.37 3.47
CA LEU A 379 21.00 -13.46 4.90
C LEU A 379 21.84 -14.56 5.56
N LYS A 380 21.92 -15.75 4.95
CA LYS A 380 22.80 -16.83 5.43
C LYS A 380 24.26 -16.43 5.46
N GLU A 381 24.74 -15.78 4.42
CA GLU A 381 26.14 -15.34 4.33
C GLU A 381 26.48 -14.35 5.45
N GLN A 382 25.65 -13.33 5.67
CA GLN A 382 25.86 -12.37 6.76
C GLN A 382 25.73 -13.03 8.15
N LEU A 383 24.85 -14.03 8.30
CA LEU A 383 24.67 -14.75 9.57
C LEU A 383 25.89 -15.58 9.98
N ARG A 384 26.73 -16.04 9.04
CA ARG A 384 27.92 -16.83 9.38
C ARG A 384 28.88 -16.11 10.31
N LYS A 385 28.90 -14.77 10.30
CA LYS A 385 29.69 -13.95 11.24
C LYS A 385 29.26 -14.19 12.70
N TYR A 386 27.97 -14.45 12.93
CA TYR A 386 27.36 -14.54 14.26
C TYR A 386 27.01 -15.98 14.66
N CYS A 387 26.84 -16.85 13.68
CA CYS A 387 26.47 -18.25 13.83
C CYS A 387 27.34 -19.07 12.86
N PRO A 388 28.57 -19.48 13.27
CA PRO A 388 29.49 -20.25 12.42
C PRO A 388 29.05 -21.71 12.33
N LEU A 389 27.83 -21.93 11.83
CA LEU A 389 27.20 -23.23 11.63
C LEU A 389 27.44 -23.70 10.19
N PRO A 390 27.51 -25.02 9.96
CA PRO A 390 27.44 -25.60 8.62
C PRO A 390 26.15 -25.19 7.87
N GLU A 391 26.19 -25.21 6.53
CA GLU A 391 25.11 -24.75 5.67
C GLU A 391 23.74 -25.39 5.98
N ASN A 392 23.72 -26.71 6.16
CA ASN A 392 22.50 -27.45 6.48
C ASN A 392 21.90 -27.06 7.85
N GLN A 393 22.74 -26.67 8.81
CA GLN A 393 22.28 -26.19 10.13
C GLN A 393 21.78 -24.74 10.07
N LEU A 394 22.36 -23.90 9.21
CA LEU A 394 21.80 -22.56 8.93
C LEU A 394 20.42 -22.67 8.27
N ASP A 395 20.26 -23.58 7.30
CA ASP A 395 18.96 -23.81 6.68
C ASP A 395 17.93 -24.31 7.71
N HIS A 396 18.32 -25.26 8.58
CA HIS A 396 17.46 -25.71 9.69
C HIS A 396 17.06 -24.55 10.61
N LEU A 397 18.02 -23.71 11.00
CA LEU A 397 17.77 -22.54 11.85
C LEU A 397 16.75 -21.59 11.22
N LEU A 398 16.86 -21.29 9.93
CA LEU A 398 15.99 -20.32 9.27
C LEU A 398 14.60 -20.90 8.90
N ILE A 399 14.55 -22.16 8.52
CA ILE A 399 13.33 -22.80 8.00
C ILE A 399 12.49 -23.42 9.12
N GLU A 400 13.13 -24.09 10.08
CA GLU A 400 12.45 -24.86 11.12
C GLU A 400 12.44 -24.12 12.47
N ASP A 401 13.59 -23.66 12.95
CA ASP A 401 13.71 -23.12 14.32
C ASP A 401 13.14 -21.69 14.43
N VAL A 402 13.62 -20.76 13.59
CA VAL A 402 13.08 -19.39 13.48
C VAL A 402 11.81 -19.36 12.63
N ASN A 403 11.74 -20.23 11.63
CA ASN A 403 10.63 -20.36 10.69
C ASN A 403 10.26 -19.03 10.02
N LEU A 404 11.12 -18.56 9.12
CA LEU A 404 10.93 -17.30 8.38
C LEU A 404 9.59 -17.28 7.60
N MET A 405 9.12 -18.41 7.08
CA MET A 405 7.81 -18.50 6.42
C MET A 405 6.67 -18.19 7.39
N ARG A 406 6.72 -18.68 8.64
CA ARG A 406 5.75 -18.32 9.67
C ARG A 406 5.80 -16.82 10.00
N MET A 407 6.98 -16.20 9.99
CA MET A 407 7.12 -14.74 10.16
C MET A 407 6.48 -13.96 9.00
N ILE A 408 6.60 -14.43 7.76
CA ILE A 408 5.89 -13.86 6.60
C ILE A 408 4.37 -13.98 6.78
N LEU A 409 3.88 -15.16 7.17
CA LEU A 409 2.45 -15.42 7.40
C LEU A 409 1.90 -14.67 8.62
N ALA A 410 2.77 -14.24 9.53
CA ALA A 410 2.45 -13.32 10.62
C ALA A 410 2.49 -11.84 10.19
N GLY A 411 3.03 -11.52 9.02
CA GLY A 411 3.24 -10.16 8.52
C GLY A 411 4.47 -9.45 9.10
N LEU A 412 5.28 -10.14 9.93
CA LEU A 412 6.50 -9.56 10.51
C LEU A 412 7.59 -9.32 9.45
N LEU A 413 7.55 -10.09 8.36
CA LEU A 413 8.42 -9.93 7.20
C LEU A 413 7.61 -9.53 5.98
N TYR A 414 8.05 -8.49 5.29
CA TYR A 414 7.72 -8.27 3.88
C TYR A 414 8.60 -9.18 3.02
N PHE A 415 8.08 -9.62 1.88
CA PHE A 415 8.78 -10.52 0.98
C PHE A 415 8.54 -10.17 -0.49
N SER A 416 9.47 -10.57 -1.34
CA SER A 416 9.46 -10.35 -2.79
C SER A 416 10.23 -11.47 -3.48
N THR A 417 9.83 -11.85 -4.70
CA THR A 417 10.67 -12.70 -5.56
C THR A 417 11.75 -11.90 -6.31
N ASN A 418 11.61 -10.57 -6.32
CA ASN A 418 12.50 -9.65 -7.03
C ASN A 418 13.37 -8.85 -6.05
N PRO A 419 14.62 -8.50 -6.44
CA PRO A 419 15.50 -7.67 -5.63
C PRO A 419 14.97 -6.23 -5.46
N SER A 420 15.60 -5.49 -4.54
CA SER A 420 15.38 -4.04 -4.42
C SER A 420 15.68 -3.33 -5.75
N THR A 421 14.84 -2.36 -6.10
CA THR A 421 15.08 -1.45 -7.23
C THR A 421 15.46 -0.04 -6.77
N TYR A 422 16.02 0.03 -5.57
CA TYR A 422 16.45 1.22 -4.84
C TYR A 422 17.65 0.84 -3.98
N THR A 423 18.33 1.84 -3.40
CA THR A 423 19.56 1.64 -2.64
C THR A 423 19.64 2.54 -1.40
N THR A 424 20.27 2.03 -0.35
CA THR A 424 20.72 2.84 0.80
C THR A 424 22.15 3.36 0.64
N ASN A 425 22.89 2.84 -0.35
CA ASN A 425 24.23 3.32 -0.69
C ASN A 425 24.07 4.55 -1.59
N ILE A 426 24.45 5.71 -1.06
CA ILE A 426 24.27 7.01 -1.71
C ILE A 426 25.56 7.34 -2.47
N SER A 427 25.48 7.53 -3.79
CA SER A 427 26.62 7.98 -4.58
C SER A 427 26.98 9.45 -4.32
N GLU A 428 28.13 9.88 -4.85
CA GLU A 428 28.57 11.28 -4.80
C GLU A 428 27.56 12.23 -5.46
N LYS A 429 26.91 11.76 -6.54
CA LYS A 429 25.86 12.45 -7.28
C LYS A 429 24.56 11.64 -7.18
N PRO A 430 23.82 11.79 -6.08
CA PRO A 430 22.67 10.93 -5.79
C PRO A 430 21.57 11.07 -6.84
N ILE A 431 20.92 9.96 -7.12
CA ILE A 431 19.80 9.85 -8.06
C ILE A 431 18.57 9.39 -7.30
N ALA A 432 17.55 10.23 -7.23
CA ALA A 432 16.23 9.84 -6.75
C ALA A 432 15.33 9.38 -7.90
N CYS A 433 14.31 8.59 -7.57
CA CYS A 433 13.32 8.13 -8.53
C CYS A 433 12.64 9.31 -9.27
N ARG A 434 12.58 9.20 -10.60
CA ARG A 434 12.15 10.27 -11.51
C ARG A 434 10.75 10.79 -11.18
N TYR A 435 9.82 9.89 -10.85
CA TYR A 435 8.46 10.27 -10.50
C TYR A 435 8.38 11.06 -9.18
N ALA A 436 9.11 10.63 -8.13
CA ALA A 436 9.15 11.38 -6.88
C ALA A 436 9.79 12.77 -7.03
N ARG A 437 10.83 12.90 -7.87
CA ARG A 437 11.43 14.21 -8.22
C ARG A 437 10.41 15.14 -8.87
N TYR A 438 9.56 14.60 -9.75
CA TYR A 438 8.48 15.35 -10.38
C TYR A 438 7.42 15.76 -9.35
N GLN A 439 6.90 14.80 -8.57
CA GLN A 439 5.90 15.05 -7.53
C GLN A 439 6.35 16.11 -6.52
N ALA A 440 7.62 16.09 -6.09
CA ALA A 440 8.14 17.06 -5.13
C ALA A 440 8.04 18.53 -5.58
N LYS A 441 7.94 18.80 -6.89
CA LYS A 441 7.77 20.16 -7.41
C LYS A 441 6.40 20.74 -7.09
N THR A 442 5.37 19.91 -7.02
CA THR A 442 3.96 20.36 -6.93
C THR A 442 3.22 19.80 -5.72
N GLN A 443 3.67 18.70 -5.14
CA GLN A 443 3.00 17.96 -4.06
C GLN A 443 3.84 17.96 -2.76
N ASN A 444 3.17 17.69 -1.64
CA ASN A 444 3.83 17.53 -0.33
C ASN A 444 4.06 16.06 0.05
N PHE A 445 3.81 15.15 -0.89
CA PHE A 445 4.11 13.74 -0.77
C PHE A 445 4.67 13.23 -2.08
N VAL A 446 5.33 12.07 -2.03
CA VAL A 446 5.88 11.38 -3.18
C VAL A 446 5.65 9.89 -3.09
N THR A 447 5.78 9.19 -4.21
CA THR A 447 5.70 7.73 -4.30
C THR A 447 7.10 7.15 -4.31
N ASN A 448 7.42 6.28 -3.35
CA ASN A 448 8.72 5.60 -3.32
C ASN A 448 8.75 4.34 -4.22
N ARG A 449 9.91 3.68 -4.31
CA ARG A 449 10.09 2.43 -5.09
C ARG A 449 9.36 1.22 -4.49
N LEU A 450 8.81 1.34 -3.29
CA LEU A 450 7.92 0.35 -2.66
C LEU A 450 6.44 0.64 -2.91
N HIS A 451 6.14 1.63 -3.77
CA HIS A 451 4.79 2.06 -4.12
C HIS A 451 3.96 2.55 -2.92
N GLN A 452 4.62 3.31 -2.04
CA GLN A 452 4.06 3.88 -0.83
C GLN A 452 4.09 5.41 -0.88
N VAL A 453 3.10 6.03 -0.22
CA VAL A 453 3.07 7.48 0.01
C VAL A 453 4.09 7.86 1.07
N MET A 454 4.99 8.77 0.71
CA MET A 454 5.95 9.39 1.62
C MET A 454 5.70 10.88 1.71
N HIS A 455 5.28 11.36 2.88
CA HIS A 455 5.15 12.81 3.11
C HIS A 455 6.52 13.47 3.26
N LEU A 456 6.70 14.59 2.57
CA LEU A 456 7.94 15.35 2.59
C LEU A 456 7.83 16.52 3.56
N ASP A 457 8.86 16.68 4.38
CA ASP A 457 9.08 17.96 5.05
C ASP A 457 9.54 19.03 4.03
N PRO A 458 9.42 20.33 4.35
CA PRO A 458 9.74 21.40 3.41
C PRO A 458 11.18 21.34 2.86
N PHE A 459 12.14 20.88 3.65
CA PHE A 459 13.53 20.75 3.22
C PHE A 459 13.70 19.59 2.22
N ALA A 460 13.15 18.42 2.54
CA ALA A 460 13.14 17.26 1.65
C ALA A 460 12.49 17.57 0.30
N LYS A 461 11.34 18.27 0.32
CA LYS A 461 10.63 18.72 -0.89
C LYS A 461 11.51 19.60 -1.79
N THR A 462 12.32 20.45 -1.19
CA THR A 462 13.20 21.37 -1.93
C THR A 462 14.46 20.68 -2.46
N VAL A 463 15.01 19.71 -1.73
CA VAL A 463 16.21 18.96 -2.12
C VAL A 463 15.91 17.93 -3.21
N LEU A 464 14.81 17.18 -3.08
CA LEU A 464 14.52 15.99 -3.90
C LEU A 464 14.60 16.24 -5.43
N PRO A 465 14.12 17.37 -6.00
CA PRO A 465 14.23 17.64 -7.43
C PRO A 465 15.66 17.64 -7.99
N TYR A 466 16.66 17.98 -7.16
CA TYR A 466 18.09 18.09 -7.52
C TYR A 466 18.87 16.79 -7.28
N LEU A 467 18.23 15.71 -6.80
CA LEU A 467 18.85 14.39 -6.69
C LEU A 467 18.75 13.69 -8.05
N ASP A 468 19.53 14.15 -9.02
CA ASP A 468 19.35 13.84 -10.43
C ASP A 468 20.52 13.15 -11.10
N GLY A 469 21.60 12.89 -10.36
CA GLY A 469 22.84 12.35 -10.89
C GLY A 469 23.78 13.38 -11.50
N GLU A 470 23.35 14.64 -11.59
CA GLU A 470 24.18 15.73 -12.13
C GLU A 470 24.81 16.55 -10.99
N HIS A 471 24.02 16.81 -9.95
CA HIS A 471 24.41 17.59 -8.79
C HIS A 471 25.05 16.72 -7.69
N ASP A 472 26.23 17.14 -7.24
CA ASP A 472 26.91 16.57 -6.08
C ASP A 472 26.42 17.21 -4.76
N ARG A 473 26.90 16.68 -3.63
CA ARG A 473 26.60 17.25 -2.31
C ARG A 473 26.94 18.75 -2.20
N GLN A 474 28.03 19.20 -2.80
CA GLN A 474 28.49 20.59 -2.65
C GLN A 474 27.56 21.56 -3.38
N SER A 475 27.23 21.25 -4.63
CA SER A 475 26.29 22.01 -5.46
C SER A 475 24.88 22.04 -4.85
N ILE A 476 24.36 20.90 -4.35
CA ILE A 476 23.03 20.89 -3.70
C ILE A 476 23.03 21.77 -2.46
N THR A 477 24.03 21.64 -1.59
CA THR A 477 24.09 22.46 -0.36
C THR A 477 24.30 23.95 -0.65
N ALA A 478 25.01 24.30 -1.72
CA ALA A 478 25.12 25.68 -2.19
C ALA A 478 23.76 26.21 -2.67
N LEU A 479 23.06 25.47 -3.53
CA LEU A 479 21.71 25.83 -4.02
C LEU A 479 20.72 26.04 -2.87
N MET A 480 20.71 25.13 -1.89
CA MET A 480 19.84 25.27 -0.72
C MET A 480 20.22 26.48 0.12
N THR A 481 21.51 26.83 0.18
CA THR A 481 21.99 28.02 0.90
C THR A 481 21.48 29.28 0.24
N ASP A 482 21.58 29.37 -1.08
CA ASP A 482 21.10 30.53 -1.83
C ASP A 482 19.58 30.69 -1.67
N LYS A 483 18.82 29.59 -1.74
CA LYS A 483 17.38 29.58 -1.44
C LYS A 483 17.07 30.07 -0.02
N ALA A 484 17.87 29.66 0.97
CA ALA A 484 17.70 30.14 2.33
C ALA A 484 18.08 31.61 2.52
N ILE A 485 19.06 32.13 1.78
CA ILE A 485 19.43 33.55 1.78
C ILE A 485 18.31 34.40 1.17
N ASN A 486 17.74 33.94 0.06
CA ASN A 486 16.68 34.63 -0.68
C ASN A 486 15.30 34.53 -0.02
N GLY A 487 15.17 33.79 1.09
CA GLY A 487 13.92 33.64 1.83
C GLY A 487 12.96 32.58 1.27
N GLU A 488 13.38 31.82 0.25
CA GLU A 488 12.60 30.69 -0.30
C GLU A 488 12.59 29.48 0.66
N LEU A 489 13.62 29.36 1.50
CA LEU A 489 13.73 28.33 2.52
C LEU A 489 13.95 28.96 3.90
N ILE A 490 12.94 28.85 4.77
CA ILE A 490 13.03 29.36 6.15
C ILE A 490 13.65 28.27 7.03
N LEU A 491 14.80 28.59 7.62
CA LEU A 491 15.50 27.72 8.57
C LEU A 491 15.26 28.21 9.99
N LEU A 492 14.88 27.30 10.87
CA LEU A 492 14.62 27.58 12.28
C LEU A 492 15.72 26.99 13.17
N LYS A 493 16.04 27.70 14.25
CA LYS A 493 16.85 27.21 15.37
C LYS A 493 16.00 26.27 16.24
N GLN A 494 16.65 25.59 17.19
CA GLN A 494 15.96 24.71 18.16
C GLN A 494 14.92 25.47 19.01
N ASP A 495 15.12 26.77 19.24
CA ASP A 495 14.17 27.66 19.93
C ASP A 495 13.08 28.23 18.99
N GLN A 496 12.92 27.65 17.80
CA GLN A 496 11.98 28.05 16.74
C GLN A 496 12.18 29.46 16.17
N LYS A 497 13.29 30.13 16.48
CA LYS A 497 13.61 31.43 15.85
C LYS A 497 14.28 31.25 14.49
N PRO A 498 14.03 32.15 13.51
CA PRO A 498 14.72 32.09 12.22
C PRO A 498 16.24 32.23 12.35
N VAL A 499 16.97 31.46 11.55
CA VAL A 499 18.41 31.63 11.38
C VAL A 499 18.65 32.82 10.46
N THR A 500 19.33 33.86 10.96
CA THR A 500 19.58 35.11 10.21
C THR A 500 20.97 35.18 9.59
N SER A 501 21.98 34.60 10.24
CA SER A 501 23.37 34.64 9.78
C SER A 501 23.61 33.70 8.58
N LYS A 502 24.23 34.21 7.51
CA LYS A 502 24.61 33.42 6.32
C LYS A 502 25.46 32.20 6.70
N THR A 503 26.45 32.39 7.58
CA THR A 503 27.34 31.32 8.02
C THR A 503 26.60 30.25 8.81
N GLU A 504 25.64 30.65 9.67
CA GLU A 504 24.79 29.70 10.39
C GLU A 504 23.88 28.92 9.43
N LYS A 505 23.27 29.58 8.43
CA LYS A 505 22.46 28.91 7.39
C LYS A 505 23.26 27.85 6.64
N MET A 506 24.47 28.19 6.19
CA MET A 506 25.36 27.25 5.49
C MET A 506 25.68 26.01 6.33
N LYS A 507 26.03 26.22 7.62
CA LYS A 507 26.35 25.11 8.53
C LYS A 507 25.13 24.20 8.74
N LEU A 508 23.97 24.80 9.00
CA LEU A 508 22.74 24.05 9.24
C LEU A 508 22.29 23.27 8.00
N ILE A 509 22.38 23.85 6.81
CA ILE A 509 22.02 23.17 5.56
C ILE A 509 22.91 21.95 5.30
N LYS A 510 24.22 22.04 5.58
CA LYS A 510 25.12 20.88 5.43
C LYS A 510 24.75 19.73 6.36
N GLN A 511 24.28 20.03 7.57
CA GLN A 511 23.79 19.05 8.53
C GLN A 511 22.44 18.47 8.08
N LEU A 512 21.46 19.33 7.79
CA LEU A 512 20.14 18.91 7.31
C LEU A 512 20.23 18.05 6.04
N TYR A 513 21.14 18.38 5.12
CA TYR A 513 21.38 17.58 3.93
C TYR A 513 21.87 16.17 4.27
N GLN A 514 22.80 16.05 5.23
CA GLN A 514 23.34 14.76 5.64
C GLN A 514 22.27 13.87 6.28
N ASP A 515 21.38 14.45 7.07
CA ASP A 515 20.27 13.72 7.69
C ASP A 515 19.20 13.34 6.65
N ILE A 516 18.85 14.26 5.76
CA ILE A 516 17.74 14.04 4.81
C ILE A 516 18.10 13.03 3.73
N ILE A 517 19.33 13.03 3.22
CA ILE A 517 19.71 12.11 2.13
C ILE A 517 19.65 10.65 2.61
N VAL A 518 20.06 10.38 3.85
CA VAL A 518 19.94 9.06 4.50
C VAL A 518 18.46 8.71 4.72
N LYS A 519 17.64 9.64 5.19
CA LYS A 519 16.19 9.42 5.36
C LYS A 519 15.51 9.08 4.03
N LEU A 520 15.86 9.76 2.94
CA LEU A 520 15.33 9.49 1.60
C LEU A 520 15.76 8.11 1.10
N ALA A 521 17.03 7.74 1.30
CA ALA A 521 17.55 6.43 0.93
C ALA A 521 16.85 5.31 1.71
N ASN A 522 16.73 5.45 3.04
CA ASN A 522 16.01 4.52 3.92
C ASN A 522 14.51 4.43 3.60
N SER A 523 13.95 5.43 2.91
CA SER A 523 12.56 5.48 2.45
C SER A 523 12.37 4.95 1.03
N ALA A 524 13.37 4.28 0.45
CA ALA A 524 13.35 3.73 -0.90
C ALA A 524 13.11 4.78 -2.01
N LEU A 525 13.63 6.01 -1.83
CA LEU A 525 13.53 7.08 -2.83
C LEU A 525 14.78 7.22 -3.69
N ILE A 526 15.92 6.71 -3.23
CA ILE A 526 17.23 6.78 -3.93
C ILE A 526 17.47 5.50 -4.73
N ILE A 527 17.91 5.66 -5.97
CA ILE A 527 18.18 4.56 -6.92
C ILE A 527 19.65 4.50 -7.37
N GLY A 528 20.46 5.51 -7.01
CA GLY A 528 21.86 5.61 -7.37
C GLY A 528 22.58 6.63 -6.52
#